data_AF-I4B555-F1
#
_entry.id   AF-I4B555-F1
#
_cell.length_a   1.000
_cell.length_b   1.000
_cell.length_c   1.000
_cell.angle_alpha   90.00
_cell.angle_beta   90.00
_cell.angle_gamma   90.00
#
_symmetry.space_group_name_H-M   'P 1'
#
loop_
_entity.id
_entity.type
_entity.pdbx_description
1 polymer ?
#
loop_
_entity_poly.entity_id
_entity_poly.type
_entity_poly.pdbx_seq_one_letter_code
_entity_poly.pdbx_strand_id
1 'polypeptide(L)' 'MIRHCNICKTGELKPGLTHVTLNRKSAIIIIKDVPAEICDNCGEFYLDEPRTEAVLAIAENASRSGSEVEIKRFQAA' A
#
# COMPACT_ATOMS: atom_id res chain seq x y z
N MET A 1 15.50 6.28 -16.02
CA MET A 1 15.49 7.50 -15.17
C MET A 1 15.43 7.04 -13.73
N ILE A 2 16.33 7.51 -12.87
CA ILE A 2 16.36 7.16 -11.45
C ILE A 2 15.42 8.12 -10.71
N ARG A 3 14.42 7.59 -10.00
CA ARG A 3 13.47 8.39 -9.22
C ARG A 3 13.95 8.41 -7.77
N HIS A 4 14.19 9.60 -7.23
CA HIS A 4 14.64 9.78 -5.85
C HIS A 4 13.44 9.83 -4.88
N CYS A 5 13.65 9.37 -3.66
CA CYS A 5 12.64 9.44 -2.60
C CYS A 5 12.46 10.89 -2.12
N ASN A 6 11.24 11.41 -2.19
CA ASN A 6 10.95 12.78 -1.75
C ASN A 6 10.95 12.93 -0.21
N ILE A 7 10.84 11.82 0.52
CA ILE A 7 10.80 11.82 1.99
C ILE A 7 12.22 11.92 2.56
N CYS A 8 13.08 10.94 2.27
CA CYS A 8 14.45 10.96 2.81
C CYS A 8 15.44 11.76 1.95
N LYS A 9 15.13 12.02 0.67
CA LYS A 9 15.99 12.75 -0.30
C LYS A 9 17.35 12.10 -0.58
N THR A 10 17.57 10.87 -0.10
CA THR A 10 18.84 10.14 -0.24
C THR A 10 18.66 8.85 -1.03
N GLY A 11 17.58 8.10 -0.78
CA GLY A 11 17.36 6.80 -1.41
C GLY A 11 16.76 6.87 -2.81
N GLU A 12 16.92 5.77 -3.53
CA GLU A 12 16.33 5.54 -4.85
C GLU A 12 15.07 4.69 -4.72
N LEU A 13 14.08 4.98 -5.57
CA LEU A 13 12.88 4.19 -5.67
C LEU A 13 13.10 2.97 -6.57
N LYS A 14 12.78 1.78 -6.04
CA LYS A 14 12.89 0.49 -6.72
C LYS A 14 11.54 -0.23 -6.73
N PRO A 15 11.16 -0.92 -7.81
CA PRO A 15 9.98 -1.77 -7.80
C PRO A 15 10.08 -2.85 -6.72
N GLY A 16 8.98 -3.10 -6.01
CA GLY A 16 8.90 -4.11 -4.95
C GLY A 16 7.47 -4.41 -4.52
N LEU A 17 7.34 -5.22 -3.47
CA LEU A 17 6.07 -5.55 -2.82
C LEU A 17 6.05 -5.00 -1.41
N THR A 18 4.95 -4.35 -1.03
CA THR A 18 4.75 -3.80 0.31
C THR A 18 3.42 -4.27 0.93
N HIS A 19 3.19 -3.90 2.18
CA HIS A 19 1.92 -4.09 2.87
C HIS A 19 1.31 -2.73 3.19
N VAL A 20 0.12 -2.47 2.65
CA VAL A 20 -0.59 -1.23 2.92
C VAL A 20 -1.50 -1.44 4.11
N THR A 21 -1.29 -0.65 5.16
CA THR A 21 -2.13 -0.68 6.36
C THR A 21 -3.00 0.58 6.40
N LEU A 22 -4.30 0.41 6.51
CA LEU A 22 -5.30 1.47 6.49
C LEU A 22 -6.21 1.35 7.70
N ASN A 23 -6.62 2.47 8.26
CA ASN A 23 -7.70 2.53 9.25
C ASN A 23 -8.96 3.03 8.57
N ARG A 24 -10.05 2.24 8.61
CA ARG A 24 -11.33 2.60 8.02
C ARG A 24 -12.45 2.23 8.98
N LYS A 25 -13.25 3.22 9.39
CA LYS A 25 -14.24 3.07 10.47
C LYS A 25 -13.55 2.56 11.73
N SER A 26 -13.99 1.42 12.28
CA SER A 26 -13.40 0.75 13.44
C SER A 26 -12.44 -0.39 13.08
N ALA A 27 -12.11 -0.58 11.79
CA ALA A 27 -11.30 -1.69 11.32
C ALA A 27 -9.89 -1.25 10.88
N ILE A 28 -8.88 -2.03 11.28
CA ILE A 28 -7.53 -2.00 10.74
C ILE A 28 -7.47 -2.97 9.57
N ILE A 29 -7.13 -2.49 8.37
CA ILE A 29 -7.09 -3.30 7.16
C ILE A 29 -5.66 -3.36 6.67
N ILE A 30 -5.12 -4.58 6.57
CA ILE A 30 -3.78 -4.85 6.05
C ILE A 30 -3.93 -5.52 4.69
N ILE A 31 -3.45 -4.86 3.65
CA ILE A 31 -3.44 -5.39 2.27
C ILE A 31 -2.01 -5.80 1.94
N LYS A 32 -1.79 -7.11 1.83
CA LYS A 32 -0.49 -7.70 1.59
C LYS A 32 -0.12 -7.73 0.11
N ASP A 33 1.19 -7.73 -0.15
CA ASP A 33 1.80 -7.94 -1.46
C ASP A 33 1.33 -6.95 -2.54
N VAL A 34 1.20 -5.67 -2.16
CA VAL A 34 0.86 -4.58 -3.08
C VAL A 34 2.12 -4.19 -3.86
N PRO A 35 2.12 -4.24 -5.20
CA PRO A 35 3.20 -3.72 -6.02
C PRO A 35 3.35 -2.21 -5.84
N ALA A 36 4.57 -1.75 -5.57
CA ALA A 36 4.88 -0.34 -5.31
C ALA A 36 6.31 -0.01 -5.77
N GLU A 37 6.60 1.29 -5.87
CA GLU A 37 7.97 1.78 -5.86
C GLU A 37 8.39 2.03 -4.41
N ILE A 38 9.46 1.39 -3.94
CA ILE A 38 9.91 1.40 -2.55
C ILE A 38 11.30 2.03 -2.48
N CYS A 39 11.48 2.97 -1.57
CA CYS A 39 12.77 3.56 -1.25
C CYS A 39 13.71 2.52 -0.63
N ASP A 40 14.87 2.30 -1.24
CA ASP A 40 15.89 1.36 -0.77
C ASP A 40 16.57 1.78 0.55
N ASN A 41 16.43 3.05 0.94
CA ASN A 41 17.01 3.59 2.17
C ASN A 41 16.03 3.68 3.34
N CYS A 42 14.84 4.26 3.13
CA CYS A 42 13.90 4.54 4.23
C CYS A 42 12.62 3.71 4.19
N GLY A 43 12.42 2.87 3.17
CA GLY A 43 11.24 2.01 3.05
C GLY A 43 9.94 2.71 2.65
N GLU A 44 9.98 4.02 2.39
CA GLU A 44 8.81 4.77 1.88
C GLU A 44 8.34 4.15 0.56
N PHE A 45 7.04 3.87 0.45
CA PHE A 45 6.46 3.30 -0.75
C PHE A 45 5.56 4.30 -1.48
N TYR A 46 5.54 4.20 -2.80
CA TYR A 46 4.70 4.99 -3.69
C TYR A 46 3.84 4.05 -4.53
N LEU A 47 2.55 4.33 -4.55
CA LEU A 47 1.59 3.68 -5.43
C LEU A 47 1.27 4.61 -6.60
N ASP A 48 1.08 4.05 -7.79
CA ASP A 48 0.44 4.77 -8.87
C ASP A 48 -1.09 4.78 -8.71
N GLU A 49 -1.77 5.50 -9.59
CA GLU A 49 -3.21 5.69 -9.56
C GLU A 49 -3.99 4.35 -9.59
N PRO A 50 -3.76 3.43 -10.54
CA PRO A 50 -4.45 2.13 -10.54
C PRO A 50 -4.28 1.31 -9.24
N ARG A 51 -3.07 1.26 -8.68
CA ARG A 51 -2.85 0.49 -7.42
C ARG A 51 -3.51 1.20 -6.24
N THR A 52 -3.49 2.54 -6.22
CA THR A 52 -4.17 3.34 -5.19
C THR A 52 -5.68 3.09 -5.20
N GLU A 53 -6.32 3.14 -6.37
CA GLU A 53 -7.75 2.86 -6.50
C GLU A 53 -8.11 1.45 -6.03
N ALA A 54 -7.34 0.44 -6.45
CA ALA A 54 -7.55 -0.95 -6.05
C ALA A 54 -7.41 -1.15 -4.53
N VAL A 55 -6.36 -0.57 -3.92
CA VAL A 55 -6.14 -0.60 -2.46
C VAL A 55 -7.31 0.02 -1.71
N LEU A 56 -7.79 1.18 -2.15
CA LEU A 56 -8.92 1.87 -1.53
C LEU A 56 -10.23 1.07 -1.67
N ALA A 57 -10.48 0.46 -2.83
CA ALA A 57 -11.65 -0.39 -3.07
C ALA A 57 -11.63 -1.64 -2.17
N ILE A 58 -10.49 -2.31 -2.04
CA ILE A 58 -10.32 -3.45 -1.13
C ILE A 58 -10.59 -3.02 0.31
N ALA A 59 -10.04 -1.89 0.75
CA ALA A 59 -10.24 -1.39 2.10
C ALA A 59 -11.71 -1.03 2.40
N GLU A 60 -12.39 -0.37 1.46
CA GLU A 60 -13.80 -0.03 1.61
C GLU A 60 -14.68 -1.29 1.75
N ASN A 61 -14.41 -2.32 0.92
CA ASN A 61 -15.13 -3.59 1.01
C ASN A 61 -14.82 -4.35 2.30
N ALA A 62 -13.54 -4.42 2.70
CA ALA A 62 -13.12 -5.08 3.94
C ALA A 62 -13.73 -4.42 5.18
N SER A 63 -13.88 -3.09 5.19
CA SER A 63 -14.47 -2.35 6.32
C SER A 63 -15.94 -2.69 6.64
N ARG A 64 -16.60 -3.47 5.79
CA ARG A 64 -18.02 -3.86 5.93
C ARG A 64 -18.21 -5.20 6.63
N SER A 65 -17.14 -5.95 6.92
CA SER A 65 -17.23 -7.25 7.59
C SER A 65 -17.64 -7.14 9.06
N GLY A 66 -17.38 -5.99 9.70
CA GLY A 66 -17.55 -5.79 11.14
C GLY A 66 -16.36 -6.27 11.98
N SER A 67 -15.30 -6.80 11.36
CA SER A 67 -14.07 -7.21 12.05
C SER A 67 -13.24 -6.01 12.51
N GLU A 68 -12.54 -6.13 13.64
CA GLU A 68 -11.56 -5.13 14.10
C GLU A 68 -10.28 -5.13 13.25
N VAL A 69 -9.90 -6.30 12.72
CA VAL A 69 -8.73 -6.46 11.85
C VAL A 69 -9.08 -7.32 10.65
N GLU A 70 -8.78 -6.81 9.45
CA GLU A 70 -8.93 -7.52 8.19
C GLU A 70 -7.57 -7.65 7.51
N ILE A 71 -7.22 -8.86 7.07
CA ILE A 71 -6.01 -9.10 6.27
C ILE A 71 -6.46 -9.58 4.90
N LYS A 72 -6.12 -8.82 3.86
CA LYS A 72 -6.36 -9.16 2.46
C LYS A 72 -5.04 -9.29 1.73
N ARG A 73 -5.04 -10.04 0.62
CA ARG A 73 -3.92 -10.08 -0.32
C ARG A 73 -4.31 -9.29 -1.55
N PHE A 74 -3.39 -8.49 -2.07
CA PHE A 74 -3.60 -7.77 -3.31
C PHE A 74 -3.70 -8.76 -4.47
N GLN A 75 -4.88 -8.81 -5.09
CA GLN A 75 -5.09 -9.48 -6.37
C GLN A 75 -5.44 -8.38 -7.34
N ALA A 76 -4.51 -8.05 -8.25
CA ALA A 76 -4.86 -7.19 -9.37
C ALA A 76 -5.95 -7.91 -10.18
N ALA A 77 -7.09 -7.25 -10.37
CA ALA A 77 -8.14 -7.72 -11.28
C ALA A 77 -7.65 -7.65 -12.73
#